data_AF-A0A8T4CPW0-F1
#
_entry.id   AF-A0A8T4CPW0-F1
#
_cell.length_a   1.000
_cell.length_b   1.000
_cell.length_c   1.000
_cell.angle_alpha   90.00
_cell.angle_beta   90.00
_cell.angle_gamma   90.00
#
_symmetry.space_group_name_H-M   'P 1'
#
loop_
_entity.id
_entity.type
_entity.pdbx_description
1 polymer ?
#
loop_
_entity_poly.entity_id
_entity_poly.type
_entity_poly.pdbx_seq_one_letter_code
_entity_poly.pdbx_strand_id
1 'polypeptide(L)'
;MLKHSLLAIALMLPIGAYAASAKKPETGSPFTKARNQAAGNLSTNIVTMQKMVNLCRNDKNADNIKTSVNNWQTRNKAFLQMHFGYVSALVESVQEKATPEELAKFKENLVKVNTENANTIVKTLVDKDGKDLACEKYFTYLDGGEMDIKPGKPDYATLKEMLDFANKTPSDSKTKK
;
A
#
# COMPACT_ATOMS: atom_id res chain seq x y z
N MET A 1 15.68 -25.96 -12.50
CA MET A 1 15.90 -24.50 -12.44
C MET A 1 14.98 -23.94 -11.36
N LEU A 2 15.57 -23.33 -10.33
CA LEU A 2 14.94 -23.16 -9.02
C LEU A 2 13.75 -22.17 -9.04
N LYS A 3 12.59 -22.74 -8.71
CA LYS A 3 11.40 -22.08 -8.18
C LYS A 3 11.80 -21.26 -6.94
N HIS A 4 11.86 -19.93 -7.07
CA HIS A 4 11.95 -19.02 -5.92
C HIS A 4 10.61 -18.31 -5.74
N SER A 5 9.61 -19.13 -5.44
CA SER A 5 8.62 -18.78 -4.42
C SER A 5 9.40 -18.31 -3.19
N LEU A 6 9.22 -17.05 -2.76
CA LEU A 6 9.44 -16.55 -1.39
C LEU A 6 9.21 -15.02 -1.37
N LEU A 7 7.97 -14.62 -1.65
CA LEU A 7 7.41 -13.34 -1.21
C LEU A 7 5.95 -13.56 -0.78
N ALA A 8 5.69 -14.75 -0.23
CA ALA A 8 4.51 -15.05 0.55
C ALA A 8 4.92 -15.02 2.03
N ILE A 9 5.32 -13.85 2.54
CA ILE A 9 5.26 -13.63 3.98
C ILE A 9 3.81 -13.31 4.28
N ALA A 10 3.10 -14.36 4.64
CA ALA A 10 1.80 -14.29 5.28
C ALA A 10 1.90 -13.38 6.51
N LEU A 11 1.45 -12.14 6.38
CA LEU A 11 0.86 -11.40 7.49
C LEU A 11 -0.60 -11.20 7.13
N MET A 12 -1.36 -12.28 7.32
CA MET A 12 -2.78 -12.15 7.61
C MET A 12 -2.88 -11.27 8.84
N LEU A 13 -3.07 -9.98 8.63
CA LEU A 13 -3.56 -9.12 9.69
C LEU A 13 -4.80 -9.81 10.26
N PRO A 14 -4.89 -9.99 11.59
CA PRO A 14 -6.17 -10.25 12.23
C PRO A 14 -6.97 -8.93 12.21
N ILE A 15 -7.27 -8.38 11.02
CA ILE A 15 -8.33 -7.38 10.87
C ILE A 15 -9.68 -8.02 11.28
N GLY A 16 -9.74 -9.36 11.32
CA GLY A 16 -10.88 -10.12 11.81
C GLY A 16 -11.25 -9.89 13.29
N ALA A 17 -10.39 -9.29 14.12
CA ALA A 17 -10.72 -9.04 15.52
C ALA A 17 -11.55 -7.76 15.75
N TYR A 18 -11.59 -6.82 14.81
CA TYR A 18 -12.45 -5.63 14.89
C TYR A 18 -13.76 -5.77 14.09
N ALA A 19 -13.99 -6.95 13.49
CA ALA A 19 -15.30 -7.33 12.97
C ALA A 19 -16.15 -8.03 14.05
N ALA A 20 -16.15 -7.51 15.28
CA ALA A 20 -17.17 -7.88 16.27
C ALA A 20 -18.43 -7.04 16.05
N SER A 21 -19.01 -7.17 14.87
CA SER A 21 -20.45 -7.06 14.69
C SER A 21 -20.83 -8.15 13.71
N ALA A 22 -21.60 -9.13 14.20
CA ALA A 22 -22.13 -10.27 13.46
C ALA A 22 -23.20 -9.84 12.43
N LYS A 23 -22.93 -8.80 11.65
CA LYS A 23 -23.65 -8.52 10.42
C LYS A 23 -22.82 -9.12 9.29
N LYS A 24 -23.41 -10.06 8.54
CA LYS A 24 -22.88 -10.49 7.25
C LYS A 24 -22.43 -9.24 6.47
N PRO A 25 -21.26 -9.24 5.82
CA PRO A 25 -20.87 -8.12 4.98
C PRO A 25 -22.03 -7.86 4.03
N GLU A 26 -22.65 -6.68 4.15
CA GLU A 26 -23.69 -6.26 3.23
C GLU A 26 -23.11 -6.43 1.82
N THR A 27 -23.79 -7.22 1.00
CA THR A 27 -23.49 -7.41 -0.41
C THR A 27 -23.48 -6.04 -1.09
N GLY A 28 -22.33 -5.37 -1.13
CA GLY A 28 -22.20 -3.96 -1.52
C GLY A 28 -21.10 -3.17 -0.79
N SER A 29 -20.57 -3.64 0.35
CA SER A 29 -19.51 -2.90 1.06
C SER A 29 -18.23 -2.79 0.21
N PRO A 30 -17.60 -1.61 0.12
CA PRO A 30 -16.29 -1.47 -0.52
C PRO A 30 -15.18 -2.20 0.28
N PHE A 31 -15.41 -2.50 1.57
CA PHE A 31 -14.43 -3.08 2.47
C PHE A 31 -14.53 -4.61 2.55
N THR A 32 -13.86 -5.29 1.63
CA THR A 32 -13.73 -6.76 1.67
C THR A 32 -12.34 -7.16 2.17
N LYS A 33 -12.20 -8.40 2.67
CA LYS A 33 -10.90 -8.93 3.11
C LYS A 33 -9.83 -8.80 2.01
N ALA A 34 -10.17 -9.14 0.77
CA ALA A 34 -9.25 -9.06 -0.36
C ALA A 34 -8.83 -7.62 -0.67
N ARG A 35 -9.78 -6.67 -0.68
CA ARG A 35 -9.50 -5.25 -0.95
C ARG A 35 -8.69 -4.61 0.17
N ASN A 36 -8.98 -4.93 1.43
CA ASN A 36 -8.20 -4.49 2.59
C ASN A 36 -6.77 -5.02 2.54
N GLN A 37 -6.59 -6.29 2.15
CA GLN A 37 -5.27 -6.89 2.01
C GLN A 37 -4.48 -6.23 0.87
N ALA A 38 -5.09 -6.06 -0.31
CA ALA A 38 -4.46 -5.40 -1.45
C ALA A 38 -4.08 -3.94 -1.13
N ALA A 39 -4.96 -3.20 -0.43
CA ALA A 39 -4.68 -1.86 0.03
C ALA A 39 -3.51 -1.84 1.04
N GLY A 40 -3.49 -2.75 2.03
CA GLY A 40 -2.41 -2.85 3.00
C GLY A 40 -1.05 -3.18 2.36
N ASN A 41 -1.04 -4.09 1.38
CA ASN A 41 0.16 -4.41 0.61
C ASN A 41 0.65 -3.18 -0.18
N LEU A 42 -0.25 -2.42 -0.80
CA LEU A 42 0.09 -1.17 -1.47
C LEU A 42 0.63 -0.11 -0.49
N SER A 43 0.03 0.05 0.70
CA SER A 43 0.58 0.91 1.75
C SER A 43 1.99 0.50 2.15
N THR A 44 2.23 -0.79 2.35
CA THR A 44 3.56 -1.33 2.68
C THR A 44 4.58 -1.03 1.57
N ASN A 45 4.21 -1.17 0.29
CA ASN A 45 5.08 -0.82 -0.83
C ASN A 45 5.41 0.68 -0.88
N ILE A 46 4.42 1.55 -0.63
CA ILE A 46 4.62 3.01 -0.56
C ILE A 46 5.59 3.36 0.58
N VAL A 47 5.39 2.79 1.77
CA VAL A 47 6.27 3.04 2.93
C VAL A 47 7.67 2.46 2.70
N THR A 48 7.79 1.31 2.04
CA THR A 48 9.08 0.73 1.63
C THR A 48 9.83 1.68 0.70
N MET A 49 9.15 2.24 -0.31
CA MET A 49 9.74 3.24 -1.20
C MET A 49 10.23 4.47 -0.44
N GLN A 50 9.41 5.04 0.44
CA GLN A 50 9.80 6.19 1.25
C GLN A 50 11.05 5.90 2.11
N LYS A 51 11.13 4.71 2.70
CA LYS A 51 12.29 4.28 3.49
C LYS A 51 13.53 4.07 2.63
N MET A 52 13.40 3.45 1.46
CA MET A 52 14.51 3.29 0.52
C MET A 52 15.02 4.63 0.00
N VAL A 53 14.13 5.59 -0.29
CA VAL A 53 14.52 6.97 -0.61
C VAL A 53 15.36 7.57 0.51
N ASN A 54 14.89 7.49 1.76
CA ASN A 54 15.61 8.05 2.90
C ASN A 54 16.95 7.34 3.16
N LEU A 55 17.02 6.03 2.93
CA LEU A 55 18.23 5.24 3.10
C LEU A 55 19.31 5.58 2.04
N CYS A 56 18.88 5.77 0.79
CA CYS A 56 19.75 5.82 -0.38
C CYS A 56 20.08 7.25 -0.85
N ARG A 57 19.28 8.25 -0.46
CA ARG A 57 19.47 9.64 -0.87
C ARG A 57 20.72 10.25 -0.23
N ASN A 58 21.56 10.84 -1.08
CA ASN A 58 22.68 11.71 -0.73
C ASN A 58 22.80 12.82 -1.78
N ASP A 59 23.70 13.78 -1.56
CA ASP A 59 23.84 14.96 -2.43
C ASP A 59 24.20 14.61 -3.88
N LYS A 60 24.79 13.44 -4.15
CA LYS A 60 25.21 13.02 -5.50
C LYS A 60 24.08 12.39 -6.31
N ASN A 61 23.03 11.86 -5.68
CA ASN A 61 21.98 11.08 -6.35
C ASN A 61 20.55 11.57 -6.04
N ALA A 62 20.40 12.67 -5.30
CA ALA A 62 19.10 13.17 -4.85
C ALA A 62 18.13 13.44 -6.01
N ASP A 63 18.60 14.06 -7.09
CA ASP A 63 17.76 14.37 -8.27
C ASP A 63 17.37 13.12 -9.05
N ASN A 64 18.27 12.15 -9.16
CA ASN A 64 17.97 10.87 -9.81
C ASN A 64 16.90 10.12 -9.03
N ILE A 65 17.08 9.95 -7.72
CA ILE A 65 16.07 9.30 -6.85
C ILE A 65 14.72 10.02 -6.92
N LYS A 66 14.73 11.36 -6.89
CA LYS A 66 13.51 12.15 -7.04
C LYS A 66 12.82 11.88 -8.37
N THR A 67 13.59 11.82 -9.46
CA THR A 67 13.07 11.53 -10.81
C THR A 67 12.49 10.13 -10.89
N SER A 68 13.20 9.11 -10.39
CA SER A 68 12.72 7.73 -10.35
C SER A 68 11.41 7.58 -9.59
N VAL A 69 11.30 8.24 -8.42
CA VAL A 69 10.07 8.26 -7.62
C VAL A 69 8.94 8.96 -8.35
N ASN A 70 9.19 10.12 -8.96
CA ASN A 70 8.17 10.86 -9.71
C ASN A 70 7.66 10.07 -10.92
N ASN A 71 8.56 9.37 -11.62
CA ASN A 71 8.21 8.51 -12.74
C ASN A 71 7.32 7.36 -12.29
N TRP A 72 7.69 6.67 -11.20
CA TRP A 72 6.87 5.61 -10.64
C TRP A 72 5.50 6.12 -10.17
N GLN A 73 5.45 7.24 -9.45
CA GLN A 73 4.20 7.87 -9.03
C GLN A 73 3.31 8.24 -10.21
N THR A 74 3.90 8.70 -11.31
CA THR A 74 3.18 9.06 -12.53
C THR A 74 2.56 7.84 -13.20
N ARG A 75 3.34 6.76 -13.38
CA ARG A 75 2.85 5.50 -13.96
C ARG A 75 1.75 4.85 -13.11
N ASN A 76 1.83 5.00 -11.79
CA ASN A 76 0.90 4.37 -10.83
C ASN A 76 -0.20 5.32 -10.32
N LYS A 77 -0.30 6.54 -10.87
CA LYS A 77 -1.13 7.64 -10.32
C LYS A 77 -2.56 7.23 -10.00
N ALA A 78 -3.25 6.55 -10.91
CA ALA A 78 -4.65 6.17 -10.72
C ALA A 78 -4.82 5.21 -9.53
N PHE A 79 -3.92 4.25 -9.36
CA PHE A 79 -3.95 3.33 -8.22
C PHE A 79 -3.60 4.02 -6.91
N LEU A 80 -2.65 4.97 -6.93
CA LEU A 80 -2.30 5.75 -5.74
C LEU A 80 -3.45 6.64 -5.28
N GLN A 81 -4.17 7.27 -6.21
CA GLN A 81 -5.35 8.07 -5.91
C GLN A 81 -6.50 7.21 -5.37
N MET A 82 -6.76 6.06 -6.01
CA MET A 82 -7.74 5.09 -5.50
C MET A 82 -7.37 4.61 -4.09
N HIS A 83 -6.10 4.29 -3.86
CA HIS A 83 -5.61 3.84 -2.57
C HIS A 83 -5.83 4.89 -1.47
N PHE A 84 -5.50 6.15 -1.77
CA PHE A 84 -5.75 7.25 -0.85
C PHE A 84 -7.24 7.39 -0.50
N GLY A 85 -8.12 7.35 -1.51
CA GLY A 85 -9.57 7.40 -1.29
C GLY A 85 -10.08 6.22 -0.47
N TYR A 86 -9.59 5.01 -0.76
CA TYR A 86 -9.97 3.79 -0.06
C TYR A 86 -9.59 3.81 1.43
N VAL A 87 -8.34 4.18 1.74
CA VAL A 87 -7.85 4.26 3.12
C VAL A 87 -8.57 5.37 3.89
N SER A 88 -8.85 6.51 3.24
CA SER A 88 -9.60 7.61 3.87
C SER A 88 -11.02 7.16 4.22
N ALA A 89 -11.73 6.54 3.28
CA ALA A 89 -13.06 5.99 3.53
C ALA A 89 -13.06 4.90 4.61
N LEU A 90 -12.00 4.07 4.67
CA LEU A 90 -11.86 3.07 5.73
C LEU A 90 -11.73 3.74 7.11
N VAL A 91 -10.89 4.76 7.23
CA VAL A 91 -10.72 5.53 8.48
C VAL A 91 -12.02 6.22 8.89
N GLU A 92 -12.73 6.84 7.94
CA GLU A 92 -14.03 7.48 8.17
C GLU A 92 -15.07 6.45 8.66
N SER A 93 -15.13 5.27 8.04
CA SER A 93 -16.07 4.21 8.44
C SER A 93 -15.84 3.68 9.85
N VAL A 94 -14.59 3.74 10.35
CA VAL A 94 -14.24 3.41 11.73
C VAL A 94 -14.61 4.58 12.64
N GLN A 95 -14.31 5.82 12.25
CA GLN A 95 -14.64 7.02 13.01
C GLN A 95 -16.14 7.17 13.29
N GLU A 96 -17.01 6.73 12.39
CA GLU A 96 -18.47 6.76 12.60
C GLU A 96 -18.96 5.86 13.76
N LYS A 97 -18.15 4.88 14.19
CA LYS A 97 -18.56 3.82 15.13
C LYS A 97 -17.67 3.70 16.35
N ALA A 98 -16.44 4.18 16.27
CA ALA A 98 -15.41 4.03 17.27
C ALA A 98 -15.31 5.26 18.18
N THR A 99 -14.87 5.08 19.43
CA THR A 99 -14.50 6.20 20.29
C THR A 99 -13.25 6.91 19.75
N PRO A 100 -12.94 8.16 20.19
CA PRO A 100 -11.71 8.84 19.81
C PRO A 100 -10.44 8.02 20.12
N GLU A 101 -10.41 7.31 21.24
CA GLU A 101 -9.28 6.45 21.64
C GLU A 101 -9.13 5.24 20.71
N GLU A 102 -10.25 4.60 20.36
CA GLU A 102 -10.27 3.47 19.43
C GLU A 102 -9.84 3.90 18.02
N LEU A 103 -10.28 5.07 17.56
CA LEU A 103 -9.86 5.64 16.28
C LEU A 103 -8.36 5.99 16.27
N ALA A 104 -7.84 6.57 17.37
CA ALA A 104 -6.41 6.84 17.52
C ALA A 104 -5.61 5.54 17.45
N LYS A 105 -6.01 4.51 18.19
CA LYS A 105 -5.38 3.19 18.18
C LYS A 105 -5.44 2.52 16.80
N PHE A 106 -6.57 2.66 16.09
CA PHE A 106 -6.71 2.15 14.73
C PHE A 106 -5.71 2.81 13.77
N LYS A 107 -5.61 4.14 13.80
CA LYS A 107 -4.65 4.89 12.97
C LYS A 107 -3.21 4.54 13.31
N GLU A 108 -2.87 4.45 14.60
CA GLU A 108 -1.55 4.04 15.07
C GLU A 108 -1.19 2.65 14.56
N ASN A 109 -2.11 1.68 14.69
CA ASN A 109 -1.90 0.31 14.21
C ASN A 109 -1.68 0.25 12.70
N LEU A 110 -2.45 1.02 11.91
CA LEU A 110 -2.24 1.10 10.45
C LEU A 110 -0.84 1.60 10.11
N VAL A 111 -0.36 2.65 10.77
CA VAL A 111 0.99 3.18 10.55
C VAL A 111 2.06 2.20 11.00
N LYS A 112 1.88 1.61 12.19
CA LYS A 112 2.83 0.68 12.81
C LYS A 112 3.04 -0.55 11.93
N VAL A 113 1.97 -1.25 11.54
CA VAL A 113 2.05 -2.47 10.73
C VAL A 113 2.78 -2.21 9.41
N ASN A 114 2.40 -1.16 8.68
CA ASN A 114 3.02 -0.85 7.40
C ASN A 114 4.51 -0.46 7.58
N THR A 115 4.84 0.22 8.68
CA THR A 115 6.22 0.59 9.02
C THR A 115 7.07 -0.62 9.37
N GLU A 116 6.56 -1.55 10.18
CA GLU A 116 7.26 -2.78 10.59
C GLU A 116 7.50 -3.71 9.39
N ASN A 117 6.49 -3.88 8.54
CA ASN A 117 6.61 -4.66 7.31
C ASN A 117 7.66 -4.05 6.37
N ALA A 118 7.58 -2.72 6.15
CA ALA A 118 8.54 -2.03 5.30
C ALA A 118 9.98 -2.10 5.86
N ASN A 119 10.14 -1.96 7.18
CA ASN A 119 11.46 -2.13 7.82
C ASN A 119 12.03 -3.54 7.60
N THR A 120 11.18 -4.57 7.69
CA THR A 120 11.58 -5.95 7.45
C THR A 120 12.02 -6.16 6.01
N ILE A 121 11.30 -5.61 5.03
CA ILE A 121 11.65 -5.66 3.61
C ILE A 121 12.99 -4.96 3.36
N VAL A 122 13.13 -3.71 3.82
CA VAL A 122 14.36 -2.92 3.65
C VAL A 122 15.55 -3.64 4.29
N LYS A 123 15.38 -4.15 5.52
CA LYS A 123 16.42 -4.92 6.20
C LYS A 123 16.82 -6.16 5.40
N THR A 124 15.86 -6.92 4.88
CA THR A 124 16.13 -8.11 4.07
C THR A 124 16.94 -7.78 2.81
N LEU A 125 16.61 -6.67 2.12
CA LEU A 125 17.35 -6.22 0.95
C LEU A 125 18.80 -5.85 1.30
N VAL A 126 18.97 -5.07 2.37
CA VAL A 126 20.30 -4.60 2.82
C VAL A 126 21.15 -5.73 3.36
N ASP A 127 20.59 -6.63 4.16
CA ASP A 127 21.32 -7.79 4.72
C ASP A 127 21.78 -8.74 3.60
N LYS A 128 21.01 -8.85 2.51
CA LYS A 128 21.32 -9.72 1.37
C LYS A 128 22.39 -9.14 0.44
N ASP A 129 22.24 -7.88 0.04
CA ASP A 129 23.04 -7.28 -1.04
C ASP A 129 24.05 -6.24 -0.53
N GLY A 130 23.98 -5.83 0.73
CA GLY A 130 24.64 -4.62 1.22
C GLY A 130 23.89 -3.35 0.81
N LYS A 131 24.10 -2.25 1.54
CA LYS A 131 23.35 -1.01 1.35
C LYS A 131 23.45 -0.47 -0.08
N ASP A 132 24.65 -0.34 -0.63
CA ASP A 132 24.88 0.33 -1.91
C ASP A 132 24.23 -0.43 -3.06
N LEU A 133 24.44 -1.74 -3.13
CA LEU A 133 23.84 -2.60 -4.16
C LEU A 133 22.32 -2.73 -3.99
N ALA A 134 21.81 -2.76 -2.74
CA ALA A 134 20.38 -2.74 -2.49
C ALA A 134 19.73 -1.44 -3.00
N CYS A 135 20.40 -0.29 -2.78
CA CYS A 135 19.96 1.00 -3.31
C CYS A 135 19.96 1.02 -4.85
N GLU A 136 21.06 0.60 -5.48
CA GLU A 136 21.17 0.53 -6.94
C GLU A 136 20.06 -0.33 -7.53
N LYS A 137 19.95 -1.60 -7.11
CA LYS A 137 18.94 -2.52 -7.62
C LYS A 137 17.52 -2.02 -7.41
N TYR A 138 17.24 -1.45 -6.23
CA TYR A 138 15.91 -0.95 -5.93
C TYR A 138 15.48 0.14 -6.91
N PHE A 139 16.34 1.13 -7.17
CA PHE A 139 16.02 2.21 -8.11
C PHE A 139 16.06 1.75 -9.56
N THR A 140 16.92 0.78 -9.93
CA THR A 140 16.84 0.13 -11.25
C THR A 140 15.50 -0.57 -11.46
N TYR A 141 14.97 -1.28 -10.46
CA TYR A 141 13.66 -1.93 -10.54
C TYR A 141 12.50 -0.93 -10.53
N LEU A 142 12.65 0.16 -9.79
CA LEU A 142 11.67 1.25 -9.78
C LEU A 142 11.59 1.92 -11.17
N ASP A 143 12.73 2.19 -11.80
CA ASP A 143 12.81 2.84 -13.11
C ASP A 143 12.39 1.91 -14.26
N GLY A 144 12.78 0.63 -14.18
CA GLY A 144 12.36 -0.40 -15.14
C GLY A 144 10.88 -0.80 -15.05
N GLY A 145 10.14 -0.23 -14.09
CA GLY A 145 8.71 -0.53 -13.89
C GLY A 145 8.45 -1.93 -13.34
N GLU A 146 9.44 -2.57 -12.74
CA GLU A 146 9.26 -3.86 -12.06
C GLU A 146 8.42 -3.74 -10.79
N MET A 147 8.38 -2.54 -10.22
CA MET A 147 7.57 -2.17 -9.06
C MET A 147 6.22 -1.52 -9.44
N ASP A 148 5.87 -1.49 -10.73
CA ASP A 148 4.60 -0.93 -11.17
C ASP A 148 3.42 -1.87 -10.91
N ILE A 149 2.23 -1.29 -10.73
CA ILE A 149 0.95 -1.98 -10.55
C ILE A 149 0.40 -2.32 -11.94
N LYS A 150 0.78 -3.49 -12.47
CA LYS A 150 0.47 -3.93 -13.84
C LYS A 150 0.03 -5.41 -13.92
N PRO A 151 -0.59 -5.85 -15.03
CA PRO A 151 -1.00 -7.25 -15.19
C PRO A 151 0.12 -8.24 -14.89
N GLY A 152 -0.23 -9.34 -14.21
CA GLY A 152 0.72 -10.37 -13.80
C GLY A 152 1.51 -10.07 -12.51
N LYS A 153 1.37 -8.87 -11.91
CA LYS A 153 1.90 -8.58 -10.57
C LYS A 153 0.89 -8.95 -9.47
N PRO A 154 1.36 -9.24 -8.24
CA PRO A 154 0.49 -9.50 -7.09
C PRO A 154 -0.54 -8.37 -6.90
N ASP A 155 -1.73 -8.74 -6.44
CA ASP A 155 -2.86 -7.85 -6.13
C ASP A 155 -3.39 -6.99 -7.29
N TYR A 156 -2.79 -7.03 -8.49
CA TYR A 156 -3.21 -6.20 -9.63
C TYR A 156 -4.71 -6.36 -9.93
N ALA A 157 -5.21 -7.59 -9.99
CA ALA A 157 -6.61 -7.85 -10.30
C ALA A 157 -7.56 -7.18 -9.28
N THR A 158 -7.24 -7.30 -7.99
CA THR A 158 -8.03 -6.70 -6.91
C THR A 158 -7.90 -5.17 -6.90
N LEU A 159 -6.70 -4.63 -7.06
CA LEU A 159 -6.48 -3.18 -7.16
C LEU A 159 -7.18 -2.59 -8.38
N LYS A 160 -7.22 -3.32 -9.49
CA LYS A 160 -7.92 -2.91 -10.71
C LYS A 160 -9.43 -2.91 -10.51
N GLU A 161 -9.98 -3.93 -9.85
CA GLU A 161 -11.38 -3.98 -9.45
C GLU A 161 -11.76 -2.80 -8.54
N MET A 162 -10.91 -2.49 -7.55
CA MET A 162 -11.11 -1.34 -6.66
C MET A 162 -11.09 -0.01 -7.43
N LEU A 163 -10.15 0.16 -8.37
CA LEU A 163 -10.07 1.33 -9.24
C LEU A 163 -11.32 1.46 -10.12
N ASP A 164 -11.78 0.36 -10.72
CA ASP A 164 -12.98 0.36 -11.55
C ASP A 164 -14.24 0.68 -10.73
N PHE A 165 -14.33 0.18 -9.50
CA PHE A 165 -15.39 0.53 -8.57
C PHE A 165 -15.36 2.03 -8.22
N ALA A 166 -14.19 2.58 -7.90
CA ALA A 166 -14.02 4.01 -7.60
C ALA A 166 -14.40 4.90 -8.78
N ASN A 167 -14.10 4.48 -10.03
CA ASN A 167 -14.44 5.23 -11.23
C ASN A 167 -15.92 5.11 -11.64
N LYS A 168 -16.59 3.99 -11.31
CA LYS A 168 -18.02 3.77 -11.63
C LYS A 168 -18.96 4.42 -10.62
N THR A 169 -18.51 4.68 -9.41
CA THR A 169 -19.30 5.36 -8.38
C THR A 169 -19.32 6.85 -8.72
N PRO A 170 -20.47 7.45 -9.07
CA PRO A 170 -20.55 8.88 -9.30
C PRO A 170 -20.03 9.62 -8.05
N SER A 171 -19.25 10.67 -8.25
CA SER A 171 -18.89 11.61 -7.19
C SER A 171 -20.15 12.37 -6.76
N ASP A 172 -21.03 11.74 -5.97
CA ASP A 172 -22.21 12.35 -5.35
C ASP A 172 -21.81 13.30 -4.21
N SER A 173 -20.89 14.23 -4.50
CA SER A 173 -20.53 15.35 -3.61
C SER A 173 -21.03 16.69 -4.15
N LYS A 174 -22.10 16.69 -4.96
CA LYS A 174 -22.91 17.88 -5.23
C LYS A 174 -24.35 17.66 -4.77
N THR A 175 -24.54 17.34 -3.49
CA THR A 175 -25.82 17.60 -2.82
C THR A 175 -25.62 17.64 -1.30
N LYS A 176 -25.15 18.77 -0.79
CA LYS A 176 -25.53 19.22 0.56
C LYS A 176 -25.79 20.72 0.51
N LYS A 177 -27.10 21.01 0.54
CA LYS A 177 -27.84 22.21 0.98
C LYS A 177 -27.40 23.56 0.44
#